data_AF-A0ABD5MVP1-F1
#
_entry.id   AF-A0ABD5MVP1-F1
#
_cell.length_a   1.000
_cell.length_b   1.000
_cell.length_c   1.000
_cell.angle_alpha   90.00
_cell.angle_beta   90.00
_cell.angle_gamma   90.00
#
_symmetry.space_group_name_H-M   'P 1'
#
loop_
_entity.id
_entity.type
_entity.pdbx_description
1 polymer ?
#
loop_
_entity_poly.entity_id
_entity_poly.type
_entity_poly.pdbx_seq_one_letter_code
_entity_poly.pdbx_strand_id
1 'polypeptide(L)'
;MTNKTSLREIEKKTYMSYHQDGLLDIFVGVYILLVGIGILLLTMTDFSMWFIVPAIFPAIMVPIWISAKKRITMPRIGFVNFGVRGVNKMMALFIGIMAAGLGAFMVLGMGAFTGQGWALTLKDFFISNIMIIIGIGGATLSSLFAYTMGLKRLYGYGMLTLVLFFTGYFLAIPFEYFVVTIGLVIIISGFVLLMRFIRKYPLAQGDKVDAQESR
;
A
#
# COMPACT_ATOMS: atom_id res chain seq x y z
N MET A 1 15.24 36.39 5.73
CA MET A 1 14.42 35.55 4.81
C MET A 1 14.83 34.06 4.80
N THR A 2 15.63 33.57 5.76
CA THR A 2 16.22 32.21 5.76
C THR A 2 15.52 31.18 6.67
N ASN A 3 14.57 31.60 7.52
CA ASN A 3 14.02 30.75 8.58
C ASN A 3 12.81 29.90 8.16
N LYS A 4 12.02 30.33 7.14
CA LYS A 4 10.84 29.57 6.68
C LYS A 4 11.22 28.38 5.79
N THR A 5 12.26 28.52 4.97
CA THR A 5 12.78 27.45 4.11
C THR A 5 13.41 26.33 4.93
N SER A 6 14.22 26.68 5.95
CA SER A 6 14.83 25.69 6.85
C SER A 6 13.79 24.90 7.65
N LEU A 7 12.77 25.57 8.20
CA LEU A 7 11.69 24.90 8.94
C LEU A 7 10.89 23.95 8.06
N ARG A 8 10.58 24.34 6.82
CA ARG A 8 9.85 23.49 5.86
C ARG A 8 10.66 22.25 5.46
N GLU A 9 11.98 22.40 5.34
CA GLU A 9 12.87 21.27 5.04
C GLU A 9 12.99 20.30 6.22
N ILE A 10 13.06 20.82 7.45
CA ILE A 10 13.05 20.02 8.67
C ILE A 10 11.73 19.27 8.80
N GLU A 11 10.59 19.94 8.60
CA GLU A 11 9.25 19.34 8.63
C GLU A 11 9.13 18.21 7.59
N LYS A 12 9.57 18.47 6.35
CA LYS A 12 9.59 17.46 5.28
C LYS A 12 10.47 16.26 5.66
N LYS A 13 11.65 16.49 6.24
CA LYS A 13 12.58 15.43 6.65
C LYS A 13 12.00 14.57 7.79
N THR A 14 11.34 15.19 8.75
CA THR A 14 10.65 14.51 9.85
C THR A 14 9.44 13.70 9.35
N TYR A 15 8.64 14.26 8.44
CA TYR A 15 7.53 13.57 7.79
C TYR A 15 8.00 12.34 7.00
N MET A 16 9.10 12.48 6.25
CA MET A 16 9.70 11.34 5.53
C MET A 16 10.22 10.27 6.49
N SER A 17 10.82 10.66 7.62
CA SER A 17 11.27 9.72 8.65
C SER A 17 10.11 8.97 9.32
N TYR A 18 8.92 9.59 9.41
CA TYR A 18 7.73 8.93 9.96
C TYR A 18 7.33 7.69 9.16
N HIS A 19 7.44 7.71 7.82
CA HIS A 19 7.07 6.57 6.99
C HIS A 19 8.20 5.54 6.78
N GLN A 20 9.36 5.73 7.41
CA GLN A 20 10.52 4.84 7.23
C GLN A 20 10.54 3.62 8.17
N ASP A 21 9.55 3.47 9.06
CA ASP A 21 9.47 2.41 10.07
C ASP A 21 9.08 1.03 9.54
N GLY A 22 8.73 0.89 8.26
CA GLY A 22 8.38 -0.39 7.63
C GLY A 22 6.99 -0.92 8.00
N LEU A 23 6.24 -0.27 8.90
CA LEU A 23 4.87 -0.69 9.24
C LEU A 23 3.96 -0.62 8.02
N LEU A 24 4.01 0.48 7.26
CA LEU A 24 3.21 0.63 6.03
C LEU A 24 3.44 -0.55 5.07
N ASP A 25 4.69 -0.95 4.89
CA ASP A 25 5.07 -2.05 4.01
C ASP A 25 4.46 -3.37 4.50
N ILE A 26 4.50 -3.66 5.81
CA ILE A 26 3.85 -4.84 6.38
C ILE A 26 2.35 -4.83 6.10
N PHE A 27 1.66 -3.70 6.34
CA PHE A 27 0.22 -3.59 6.12
C PHE A 27 -0.18 -3.79 4.65
N VAL A 28 0.54 -3.14 3.73
CA VAL A 28 0.30 -3.28 2.29
C VAL A 28 0.62 -4.71 1.83
N GLY A 29 1.73 -5.28 2.31
CA GLY A 29 2.12 -6.64 1.98
C GLY A 29 1.12 -7.68 2.47
N VAL A 30 0.57 -7.55 3.69
CA VAL A 30 -0.48 -8.43 4.21
C VAL A 30 -1.76 -8.29 3.37
N TYR A 31 -2.14 -7.09 2.98
CA TYR A 31 -3.29 -6.88 2.10
C TYR A 31 -3.11 -7.61 0.76
N ILE A 32 -1.96 -7.42 0.10
CA ILE A 32 -1.63 -8.09 -1.17
C ILE A 32 -1.60 -9.61 -0.98
N LEU A 33 -1.01 -10.09 0.11
CA LEU A 33 -0.95 -11.52 0.42
C LEU A 33 -2.35 -12.12 0.61
N LEU A 34 -3.26 -11.43 1.30
CA LEU A 34 -4.65 -11.86 1.47
C LEU A 34 -5.39 -11.91 0.13
N VAL A 35 -5.16 -10.95 -0.76
CA VAL A 35 -5.69 -10.99 -2.12
C VAL A 35 -5.16 -12.22 -2.87
N GLY A 36 -3.84 -12.46 -2.83
CA GLY A 36 -3.21 -13.59 -3.50
C GLY A 36 -3.70 -14.94 -2.98
N ILE A 37 -3.78 -15.10 -1.66
CA ILE A 37 -4.33 -16.31 -1.01
C ILE A 37 -5.81 -16.47 -1.36
N GLY A 38 -6.59 -15.40 -1.35
CA GLY A 38 -8.01 -15.45 -1.70
C GLY A 38 -8.24 -15.95 -3.13
N ILE A 39 -7.41 -15.52 -4.09
CA ILE A 39 -7.46 -16.00 -5.47
C ILE A 39 -7.04 -17.46 -5.55
N LEU A 40 -5.95 -17.85 -4.88
CA LEU A 40 -5.48 -19.23 -4.84
C LEU A 40 -6.53 -20.17 -4.24
N LEU A 41 -7.23 -19.75 -3.18
CA LEU A 41 -8.30 -20.54 -2.58
C LEU A 41 -9.53 -20.61 -3.46
N LEU A 42 -9.85 -19.55 -4.22
CA LEU A 42 -10.91 -19.60 -5.23
C LEU A 42 -10.60 -20.59 -6.36
N THR A 43 -9.34 -20.71 -6.79
CA THR A 43 -8.97 -21.66 -7.84
C THR A 43 -8.93 -23.11 -7.33
N MET A 44 -8.70 -23.30 -6.02
CA MET A 44 -8.62 -24.62 -5.38
C MET A 44 -9.94 -25.10 -4.75
N THR A 45 -10.86 -24.18 -4.44
CA THR A 45 -12.11 -24.46 -3.72
C THR A 45 -13.26 -23.66 -4.34
N ASP A 46 -14.47 -24.22 -4.36
CA ASP A 46 -15.68 -23.51 -4.83
C ASP A 46 -16.16 -22.40 -3.87
N PHE A 47 -15.33 -22.01 -2.90
CA PHE A 47 -15.69 -21.03 -1.89
C PHE A 47 -15.52 -19.60 -2.41
N SER A 48 -16.61 -19.02 -2.92
CA SER A 48 -16.62 -17.71 -3.59
C SER A 48 -16.49 -16.49 -2.67
N MET A 49 -16.58 -16.68 -1.34
CA MET A 49 -16.57 -15.56 -0.37
C MET A 49 -15.16 -15.03 -0.03
N TRP A 50 -14.09 -15.60 -0.58
CA TRP A 50 -12.72 -15.18 -0.29
C TRP A 50 -12.42 -13.72 -0.67
N PHE A 51 -13.14 -13.14 -1.64
CA PHE A 51 -13.00 -11.72 -1.99
C PHE A 51 -13.54 -10.74 -0.93
N ILE A 52 -14.40 -11.21 -0.03
CA ILE A 52 -14.95 -10.38 1.05
C ILE A 52 -13.85 -10.00 2.06
N VAL A 53 -12.90 -10.92 2.30
CA VAL A 53 -11.85 -10.73 3.30
C VAL A 53 -10.93 -9.54 2.94
N PRO A 54 -10.36 -9.45 1.71
CA PRO A 54 -9.65 -8.25 1.28
C PRO A 54 -10.52 -6.99 1.30
N ALA A 55 -11.80 -7.07 0.95
CA ALA A 55 -12.67 -5.88 0.91
C ALA A 55 -12.87 -5.24 2.29
N ILE A 56 -13.01 -6.04 3.34
CA ILE A 56 -13.21 -5.56 4.72
C ILE A 56 -11.88 -5.21 5.39
N PHE A 57 -10.76 -5.77 4.92
CA PHE A 57 -9.44 -5.63 5.55
C PHE A 57 -9.03 -4.17 5.83
N PRO A 58 -9.15 -3.20 4.89
CA PRO A 58 -8.78 -1.81 5.16
C PRO A 58 -9.53 -1.20 6.35
N ALA A 59 -10.83 -1.52 6.50
CA ALA A 59 -11.66 -0.98 7.58
C ALA A 59 -11.17 -1.43 8.96
N ILE A 60 -10.68 -2.67 9.06
CA ILE A 60 -10.14 -3.25 10.31
C ILE A 60 -8.70 -2.79 10.53
N MET A 61 -7.91 -2.70 9.46
CA MET A 61 -6.46 -2.56 9.57
C MET A 61 -5.99 -1.13 9.71
N VAL A 62 -6.72 -0.16 9.18
CA VAL A 62 -6.38 1.26 9.38
C VAL A 62 -6.35 1.63 10.88
N PRO A 63 -7.36 1.29 11.70
CA PRO A 63 -7.30 1.49 13.15
C PRO A 63 -6.10 0.79 13.82
N ILE A 64 -5.82 -0.46 13.44
CA ILE A 64 -4.70 -1.23 14.00
C ILE A 64 -3.37 -0.59 13.62
N TRP A 65 -3.21 -0.15 12.38
CA TRP A 65 -2.03 0.57 11.92
C TRP A 65 -1.81 1.87 12.69
N ILE A 66 -2.87 2.68 12.86
CA ILE A 66 -2.79 3.92 13.65
C ILE A 66 -2.39 3.61 15.09
N SER A 67 -2.95 2.57 15.70
CA SER A 67 -2.61 2.14 17.06
C SER A 67 -1.15 1.66 17.15
N ALA A 68 -0.69 0.85 16.19
CA ALA A 68 0.69 0.39 16.11
C ALA A 68 1.66 1.57 15.97
N LYS A 69 1.34 2.55 15.12
CA LYS A 69 2.14 3.78 14.96
C LYS A 69 2.21 4.58 16.26
N LYS A 70 1.11 4.72 16.99
CA LYS A 70 1.05 5.41 18.29
C LYS A 70 1.90 4.74 19.38
N ARG A 71 1.97 3.40 19.38
CA ARG A 71 2.72 2.65 20.40
C ARG A 71 4.20 2.44 20.04
N ILE A 72 4.51 2.25 18.76
CA ILE A 72 5.84 1.85 18.32
C ILE A 72 6.60 3.07 17.80
N THR A 73 6.04 3.78 16.84
CA THR A 73 6.80 4.80 16.10
C THR A 73 6.79 6.13 16.84
N MET A 74 5.61 6.62 17.25
CA MET A 74 5.47 7.95 17.84
C MET A 74 6.33 8.18 19.10
N PRO A 75 6.46 7.22 20.06
CA PRO A 75 7.28 7.44 21.25
C PRO A 75 8.79 7.51 20.95
N ARG A 76 9.24 7.04 19.78
CA ARG A 76 10.67 6.96 19.42
C ARG A 76 11.18 8.17 18.67
N ILE A 77 10.33 8.84 17.89
CA ILE A 77 10.73 9.96 17.02
C ILE A 77 10.09 11.29 17.41
N GLY A 78 9.21 11.30 18.40
CA GLY A 78 8.40 12.47 18.75
C GLY A 78 7.28 12.72 17.75
N PHE A 79 6.23 13.43 18.19
CA PHE A 79 5.08 13.77 17.37
C PHE A 79 5.05 15.27 17.10
N VAL A 80 5.10 15.65 15.82
CA VAL A 80 4.87 17.03 15.38
C VAL A 80 3.59 17.02 14.54
N ASN A 81 2.63 17.89 14.89
CA ASN A 81 1.42 18.09 14.11
C ASN A 81 1.78 18.74 12.77
N PHE A 82 1.86 17.94 11.71
CA PHE A 82 2.02 18.45 10.35
C PHE A 82 0.75 19.18 9.94
N GLY A 83 0.86 20.46 9.58
CA GLY A 83 -0.26 21.23 9.06
C GLY A 83 -0.75 20.63 7.73
N VAL A 84 -2.05 20.38 7.61
CA VAL A 84 -2.69 19.65 6.47
C VAL A 84 -2.61 20.39 5.11
N ARG A 85 -1.78 21.42 4.99
CA ARG A 85 -1.93 22.54 4.04
C ARG A 85 -1.60 22.22 2.57
N GLY A 86 -1.28 20.98 2.22
CA GLY A 86 -0.95 20.56 0.84
C GLY A 86 -1.58 19.25 0.37
N VAL A 87 -2.27 18.51 1.25
CA VAL A 87 -2.78 17.16 0.95
C VAL A 87 -4.02 17.22 0.04
N ASN A 88 -4.79 18.32 0.10
CA ASN A 88 -6.11 18.39 -0.51
C ASN A 88 -6.12 18.24 -2.05
N LYS A 89 -5.13 18.77 -2.79
CA LYS A 89 -5.13 18.68 -4.26
C LYS A 89 -4.79 17.28 -4.76
N MET A 90 -3.75 16.66 -4.19
CA MET A 90 -3.38 15.28 -4.55
C MET A 90 -4.42 14.28 -4.07
N MET A 91 -5.00 14.50 -2.89
CA MET A 91 -6.08 13.65 -2.40
C MET A 91 -7.34 13.79 -3.25
N ALA A 92 -7.70 15.00 -3.69
CA ALA A 92 -8.78 15.19 -4.65
C ALA A 92 -8.52 14.49 -6.00
N LEU A 93 -7.27 14.55 -6.50
CA LEU A 93 -6.87 13.81 -7.71
C LEU A 93 -6.99 12.30 -7.51
N PHE A 94 -6.50 11.76 -6.39
CA PHE A 94 -6.62 10.34 -6.06
C PHE A 94 -8.09 9.90 -5.94
N ILE A 95 -8.91 10.67 -5.24
CA ILE A 95 -10.35 10.41 -5.11
C ILE A 95 -11.02 10.48 -6.48
N GLY A 96 -10.67 11.47 -7.31
CA GLY A 96 -11.19 11.61 -8.67
C GLY A 96 -10.84 10.42 -9.57
N ILE A 97 -9.58 9.96 -9.55
CA ILE A 97 -9.13 8.77 -10.30
C ILE A 97 -9.85 7.52 -9.79
N MET A 98 -9.98 7.33 -8.47
CA MET A 98 -10.68 6.18 -7.89
C MET A 98 -12.17 6.18 -8.25
N ALA A 99 -12.83 7.33 -8.17
CA ALA A 99 -14.24 7.48 -8.53
C ALA A 99 -14.46 7.26 -10.03
N ALA A 100 -13.59 7.80 -10.89
CA ALA A 100 -13.64 7.58 -12.33
C ALA A 100 -13.39 6.09 -12.68
N GLY A 101 -12.42 5.46 -12.03
CA GLY A 101 -12.14 4.03 -12.18
C GLY A 101 -13.32 3.15 -11.76
N LEU A 102 -13.94 3.46 -10.62
CA LEU A 102 -15.15 2.77 -10.16
C LEU A 102 -16.33 2.97 -11.13
N GLY A 103 -16.53 4.20 -11.62
CA GLY A 103 -17.56 4.49 -12.62
C GLY A 103 -17.34 3.73 -13.92
N ALA A 104 -16.12 3.71 -14.44
CA ALA A 104 -15.75 2.94 -15.62
C ALA A 104 -15.96 1.43 -15.40
N PHE A 105 -15.58 0.91 -14.23
CA PHE A 105 -15.82 -0.48 -13.86
C PHE A 105 -17.31 -0.84 -13.83
N MET A 106 -18.15 0.03 -13.26
CA MET A 106 -19.61 -0.16 -13.22
C MET A 106 -20.24 -0.16 -14.62
N VAL A 107 -19.85 0.81 -15.47
CA VAL A 107 -20.34 0.90 -16.86
C VAL A 107 -19.94 -0.33 -17.68
N LEU A 108 -18.70 -0.78 -17.54
CA LEU A 108 -18.18 -1.96 -18.24
C LEU A 108 -18.87 -3.24 -17.73
N GLY A 109 -19.05 -3.38 -16.40
CA GLY A 109 -19.75 -4.50 -15.80
C GLY A 109 -21.22 -4.58 -16.23
N MET A 110 -21.92 -3.45 -16.23
CA MET A 110 -23.32 -3.37 -16.69
C MET A 110 -23.44 -3.67 -18.19
N GLY A 111 -22.56 -3.10 -19.02
CA GLY A 111 -22.53 -3.38 -20.46
C GLY A 111 -22.22 -4.85 -20.78
N ALA A 112 -21.33 -5.48 -20.01
CA ALA A 112 -21.05 -6.90 -20.16
C ALA A 112 -22.24 -7.77 -19.72
N PHE A 113 -22.94 -7.38 -18.65
CA PHE A 113 -24.13 -8.07 -18.16
C PHE A 113 -25.32 -7.98 -19.14
N THR A 114 -25.50 -6.83 -19.79
CA THR A 114 -26.54 -6.63 -20.81
C THR A 114 -26.16 -7.24 -22.18
N GLY A 115 -25.00 -7.89 -22.29
CA GLY A 115 -24.55 -8.56 -23.52
C GLY A 115 -24.08 -7.59 -24.62
N GLN A 116 -23.70 -6.36 -24.25
CA GLN A 116 -23.27 -5.36 -25.22
C GLN A 116 -21.89 -5.72 -25.80
N GLY A 117 -21.81 -5.89 -27.12
CA GLY A 117 -20.63 -6.44 -27.79
C GLY A 117 -19.32 -5.69 -27.48
N TRP A 118 -19.34 -4.36 -27.43
CA TRP A 118 -18.15 -3.56 -27.09
C TRP A 118 -17.64 -3.82 -25.66
N ALA A 119 -18.55 -4.07 -24.71
CA ALA A 119 -18.21 -4.31 -23.32
C ALA A 119 -17.63 -5.71 -23.11
N LEU A 120 -18.14 -6.70 -23.84
CA LEU A 120 -17.59 -8.06 -23.87
C LEU A 120 -16.17 -8.07 -24.44
N THR A 121 -15.94 -7.42 -25.59
CA THR A 121 -14.60 -7.30 -26.18
C THR A 121 -13.61 -6.62 -25.23
N LEU A 122 -14.03 -5.56 -24.54
CA LEU A 122 -13.19 -4.91 -23.54
C LEU A 122 -12.91 -5.84 -22.35
N LYS A 123 -13.93 -6.51 -21.81
CA LYS A 123 -13.77 -7.48 -20.72
C LYS A 123 -12.75 -8.57 -21.11
N ASP A 124 -12.87 -9.15 -22.29
CA ASP A 124 -11.98 -10.21 -22.76
C ASP A 124 -10.55 -9.70 -22.95
N PHE A 125 -10.39 -8.47 -23.46
CA PHE A 125 -9.10 -7.80 -23.54
C PHE A 125 -8.48 -7.61 -22.15
N PHE A 126 -9.25 -7.15 -21.16
CA PHE A 126 -8.78 -6.96 -19.78
C PHE A 126 -8.37 -8.28 -19.13
N ILE A 127 -9.17 -9.34 -19.27
CA ILE A 127 -8.87 -10.66 -18.71
C ILE A 127 -7.61 -11.23 -19.36
N SER A 128 -7.50 -11.15 -20.68
CA SER A 128 -6.37 -11.70 -21.43
C SER A 128 -5.05 -10.99 -21.12
N ASN A 129 -5.10 -9.70 -20.74
CA ASN A 129 -3.92 -8.88 -20.50
C ASN A 129 -3.77 -8.45 -19.03
N ILE A 130 -4.49 -9.09 -18.11
CA ILE A 130 -4.60 -8.64 -16.71
C ILE A 130 -3.24 -8.54 -16.01
N MET A 131 -2.32 -9.47 -16.32
CA MET A 131 -0.97 -9.48 -15.77
C MET A 131 -0.18 -8.23 -16.18
N ILE A 132 -0.15 -7.90 -17.47
CA ILE A 132 0.55 -6.72 -17.99
C ILE A 132 -0.08 -5.44 -17.42
N ILE A 133 -1.42 -5.38 -17.39
CA ILE A 133 -2.15 -4.23 -16.86
C ILE A 133 -1.81 -4.01 -15.38
N ILE A 134 -1.80 -5.06 -14.56
CA ILE A 134 -1.43 -4.99 -13.14
C ILE A 134 0.05 -4.65 -12.97
N GLY A 135 0.93 -5.19 -13.81
CA GLY A 135 2.37 -4.86 -13.79
C GLY A 135 2.61 -3.37 -14.02
N ILE A 136 2.04 -2.82 -15.10
CA ILE A 136 2.16 -1.40 -15.46
C ILE A 136 1.45 -0.51 -14.43
N GLY A 137 0.23 -0.87 -14.05
CA GLY A 137 -0.57 -0.14 -13.06
C GLY A 137 0.11 -0.10 -11.70
N GLY A 138 0.62 -1.24 -11.23
CA GLY A 138 1.35 -1.37 -9.98
C GLY A 138 2.65 -0.56 -9.98
N ALA A 139 3.41 -0.57 -11.08
CA ALA A 139 4.62 0.24 -11.21
C ALA A 139 4.32 1.74 -11.22
N THR A 140 3.27 2.15 -11.95
CA THR A 140 2.84 3.55 -12.04
C THR A 140 2.36 4.05 -10.68
N LEU A 141 1.48 3.30 -10.02
CA LEU A 141 0.94 3.64 -8.71
C LEU A 141 2.07 3.70 -7.66
N SER A 142 2.93 2.68 -7.62
CA SER A 142 4.06 2.65 -6.69
C SER A 142 5.03 3.82 -6.92
N SER A 143 5.27 4.19 -8.17
CA SER A 143 6.13 5.34 -8.52
C SER A 143 5.51 6.67 -8.12
N LEU A 144 4.19 6.83 -8.28
CA LEU A 144 3.45 8.01 -7.83
C LEU A 144 3.49 8.14 -6.31
N PHE A 145 3.26 7.03 -5.58
CA PHE A 145 3.41 7.00 -4.13
C PHE A 145 4.85 7.24 -3.68
N ALA A 146 5.83 6.68 -4.37
CA ALA A 146 7.25 6.91 -4.10
C ALA A 146 7.62 8.39 -4.23
N TYR A 147 7.14 9.05 -5.29
CA TYR A 147 7.38 10.48 -5.54
C TYR A 147 6.71 11.36 -4.48
N THR A 148 5.45 11.06 -4.14
CA THR A 148 4.67 11.88 -3.18
C THR A 148 5.12 11.70 -1.73
N MET A 149 5.43 10.47 -1.31
CA MET A 149 5.92 10.17 0.05
C MET A 149 7.44 10.27 0.19
N GLY A 150 8.18 10.42 -0.92
CA GLY A 150 9.64 10.45 -0.94
C GLY A 150 10.31 9.12 -0.56
N LEU A 151 9.60 8.00 -0.66
CA LEU A 151 10.07 6.68 -0.25
C LEU A 151 10.70 5.95 -1.44
N LYS A 152 12.04 6.01 -1.55
CA LYS A 152 12.78 5.37 -2.66
C LYS A 152 12.49 3.87 -2.82
N ARG A 153 12.18 3.17 -1.72
CA ARG A 153 11.88 1.73 -1.73
C ARG A 153 10.63 1.34 -2.52
N LEU A 154 9.65 2.25 -2.63
CA LEU A 154 8.42 1.99 -3.38
C LEU A 154 8.69 1.89 -4.89
N TYR A 155 9.69 2.59 -5.43
CA TYR A 155 10.14 2.36 -6.81
C TYR A 155 10.63 0.91 -7.01
N GLY A 156 11.35 0.37 -6.02
CA GLY A 156 11.81 -1.02 -6.04
C GLY A 156 10.66 -2.02 -6.08
N TYR A 157 9.62 -1.82 -5.26
CA TYR A 157 8.42 -2.67 -5.29
C TYR A 157 7.65 -2.54 -6.60
N GLY A 158 7.53 -1.33 -7.14
CA GLY A 158 6.90 -1.11 -8.45
C GLY A 158 7.64 -1.82 -9.58
N MET A 159 8.97 -1.71 -9.61
CA MET A 159 9.80 -2.41 -10.60
C MET A 159 9.72 -3.93 -10.45
N LEU A 160 9.78 -4.44 -9.22
CA LEU A 160 9.64 -5.87 -8.93
C LEU A 160 8.27 -6.39 -9.40
N THR A 161 7.20 -5.63 -9.15
CA THR A 161 5.85 -5.94 -9.61
C THR A 161 5.80 -6.01 -11.14
N LEU A 162 6.34 -5.00 -11.82
CA LEU A 162 6.39 -4.97 -13.29
C LEU A 162 7.12 -6.18 -13.86
N VAL A 163 8.34 -6.45 -13.37
CA VAL A 163 9.16 -7.56 -13.86
C VAL A 163 8.47 -8.90 -13.63
N LEU A 164 7.93 -9.14 -12.43
CA LEU A 164 7.26 -10.41 -12.11
C LEU A 164 6.02 -10.63 -12.96
N PHE A 165 5.15 -9.63 -13.12
CA PHE A 165 3.94 -9.81 -13.93
C PHE A 165 4.21 -9.83 -15.43
N PHE A 166 5.19 -9.06 -15.90
CA PHE A 166 5.60 -9.09 -17.31
C PHE A 166 6.21 -10.44 -17.67
N THR A 167 7.16 -10.95 -16.87
CA THR A 167 7.74 -12.28 -17.09
C THR A 167 6.71 -13.40 -16.89
N GLY A 168 5.82 -13.26 -15.90
CA GLY A 168 4.73 -14.20 -15.64
C GLY A 168 3.78 -14.38 -16.81
N TYR A 169 3.49 -13.30 -17.53
CA TYR A 169 2.68 -13.33 -18.75
C TYR A 169 3.30 -14.25 -19.82
N PHE A 170 4.62 -14.19 -20.03
CA PHE A 170 5.30 -15.02 -21.04
C PHE A 170 5.55 -16.46 -20.58
N LEU A 171 5.73 -16.68 -19.27
CA LEU A 171 6.00 -18.00 -18.71
C LEU A 171 4.71 -18.82 -18.46
N ALA A 172 3.53 -18.25 -18.71
CA ALA A 172 2.23 -18.87 -18.46
C ALA A 172 2.07 -19.41 -17.02
N ILE A 173 2.76 -18.78 -16.06
CA ILE A 173 2.64 -19.12 -14.63
C ILE A 173 1.34 -18.49 -14.11
N PRO A 174 0.55 -19.23 -13.29
CA PRO A 174 -0.70 -18.70 -12.76
C PRO A 174 -0.50 -17.40 -11.95
N PHE A 175 -1.46 -16.48 -12.13
CA PHE A 175 -1.42 -15.11 -11.59
C PHE A 175 -1.28 -15.08 -10.06
N GLU A 176 -1.95 -15.99 -9.37
CA GLU A 176 -2.00 -16.11 -7.92
C GLU A 176 -0.62 -16.24 -7.28
N TYR A 177 0.30 -16.99 -7.89
CA TYR A 177 1.64 -17.20 -7.33
C TYR A 177 2.46 -15.91 -7.30
N PHE A 178 2.32 -15.05 -8.31
CA PHE A 178 3.01 -13.76 -8.34
C PHE A 178 2.48 -12.80 -7.28
N VAL A 179 1.15 -12.74 -7.11
CA VAL A 179 0.53 -11.89 -6.07
C VAL A 179 0.99 -12.31 -4.68
N VAL A 180 0.96 -13.62 -4.39
CA VAL A 180 1.44 -14.18 -3.11
C VAL A 180 2.93 -13.87 -2.90
N THR A 181 3.75 -14.07 -3.93
CA THR A 181 5.21 -13.81 -3.86
C THR A 181 5.50 -12.34 -3.58
N ILE A 182 4.84 -11.41 -4.27
CA ILE A 182 5.00 -9.97 -4.05
C ILE A 182 4.57 -9.59 -2.63
N GLY A 183 3.43 -10.10 -2.18
CA GLY A 183 2.94 -9.90 -0.81
C GLY A 183 3.99 -10.31 0.23
N LEU A 184 4.54 -11.53 0.09
CA LEU A 184 5.58 -12.04 0.99
C LEU A 184 6.85 -11.19 0.97
N VAL A 185 7.36 -10.83 -0.22
CA VAL A 185 8.57 -10.01 -0.36
C VAL A 185 8.40 -8.65 0.33
N ILE A 186 7.25 -8.00 0.15
CA ILE A 186 6.95 -6.71 0.77
C ILE A 186 6.84 -6.84 2.30
N ILE A 187 6.19 -7.90 2.81
CA ILE A 187 6.09 -8.16 4.25
C ILE A 187 7.49 -8.36 4.85
N ILE A 188 8.32 -9.22 4.26
CA ILE A 188 9.67 -9.51 4.74
C ILE A 188 10.50 -8.22 4.77
N SER A 189 10.47 -7.44 3.69
CA SER A 189 11.14 -6.14 3.63
C SER A 189 10.65 -5.18 4.71
N GLY A 190 9.33 -5.11 4.92
CA GLY A 190 8.72 -4.29 5.98
C GLY A 190 9.16 -4.68 7.38
N PHE A 191 9.24 -5.99 7.68
CA PHE A 191 9.78 -6.49 8.95
C PHE A 191 11.26 -6.14 9.14
N VAL A 192 12.08 -6.28 8.10
CA VAL A 192 13.50 -5.90 8.15
C VAL A 192 13.66 -4.42 8.45
N LEU A 193 12.84 -3.57 7.83
CA LEU A 193 12.83 -2.12 8.08
C LEU A 193 12.38 -1.79 9.50
N LEU A 194 11.34 -2.45 10.00
CA LEU A 194 10.85 -2.27 11.36
C LEU A 194 11.90 -2.66 12.40
N MET A 195 12.58 -3.79 12.23
CA MET A 195 13.68 -4.20 13.11
C MET A 195 14.83 -3.21 13.08
N ARG A 196 15.23 -2.74 11.89
CA ARG A 196 16.28 -1.71 11.76
C ARG A 196 15.86 -0.40 12.43
N PHE A 197 14.61 -0.01 12.29
CA PHE A 197 14.06 1.20 12.91
C PHE A 197 14.09 1.11 14.44
N ILE A 198 13.60 0.00 15.02
CA ILE A 198 13.60 -0.21 16.48
C ILE A 198 15.02 -0.22 17.04
N ARG A 199 15.98 -0.84 16.33
CA ARG A 199 17.40 -0.84 16.75
C ARG A 199 18.05 0.53 16.65
N LYS A 200 17.69 1.31 15.64
CA LYS A 200 18.22 2.66 15.42
C LYS A 200 17.65 3.69 16.40
N TYR A 201 16.39 3.52 16.81
CA TYR A 201 15.68 4.39 17.73
C TYR A 201 15.22 3.60 18.97
N PRO A 202 16.14 3.21 19.88
CA PRO A 202 15.76 2.63 21.15
C PRO A 202 14.92 3.62 21.95
N LEU A 203 13.98 3.11 22.75
CA LEU A 203 13.21 3.97 23.66
C LEU A 203 14.18 4.55 24.70
N ALA A 204 14.15 5.87 24.89
CA ALA A 204 14.88 6.50 25.97
C ALA A 204 14.40 5.89 27.29
N GLN A 205 15.28 5.21 28.01
CA GLN A 205 14.97 4.45 29.22
C GLN A 205 14.78 5.35 30.46
N GLY A 206 14.39 6.63 30.26
CA GLY A 206 14.38 7.68 31.28
C GLY A 206 13.03 8.06 31.88
N ASP A 207 11.91 7.89 31.18
CA ASP A 207 10.59 8.37 31.67
C ASP A 207 9.80 7.34 32.50
N LYS A 208 10.45 6.25 32.94
CA LYS A 208 9.81 5.28 33.85
C LYS A 208 9.93 5.65 35.33
N VAL A 209 10.66 6.72 35.68
CA VAL A 209 10.83 7.14 37.08
C VAL A 209 9.70 8.10 37.51
N ASP A 210 9.25 9.01 36.65
CA ASP A 210 8.33 10.07 37.09
C ASP A 210 6.83 9.67 37.12
N ALA A 211 6.46 8.55 36.51
CA ALA A 211 5.06 8.08 36.49
C ALA A 211 4.66 7.20 37.69
N GLN A 212 5.61 6.83 38.55
CA GLN A 212 5.33 6.04 39.76
C GLN A 212 5.26 6.88 41.05
N GLU A 213 5.72 8.14 41.04
CA GLU A 213 5.63 9.02 42.22
C GLU A 213 4.37 9.90 42.26
N SER A 214 3.50 9.85 41.24
CA SER A 214 2.24 10.61 41.21
C SER A 214 0.99 9.72 41.32
N ARG A 215 1.04 8.67 42.15
CA ARG A 215 -0.15 7.89 42.55
C ARG A 215 -0.46 8.08 44.02
#